data_AF-A0A9E4BBS4-F1
#
_entry.id   AF-A0A9E4BBS4-F1
#
_cell.length_a   1.000
_cell.length_b   1.000
_cell.length_c   1.000
_cell.angle_alpha   90.00
_cell.angle_beta   90.00
_cell.angle_gamma   90.00
#
_symmetry.space_group_name_H-M   'P 1'
#
loop_
_entity.id
_entity.type
_entity.pdbx_description
1 polymer ?
#
loop_
_entity_poly.entity_id
_entity_poly.type
_entity_poly.pdbx_seq_one_letter_code
_entity_poly.pdbx_strand_id
1 'polypeptide(L)'
;MSSSHRGRQVRRLFFQRAVAALTAEDLTYFPIQLNFEIYVDCSRSEFYNFLTKQICKEIKRVFQKRREALDEPLKHFLDNAQITNHLSMMEFFEGVQRFLKDGEDWQKVVLIIDEFDGIPTSALKGFLHAFRHTYITHATLQCPHSLGIVGVKSIAQLDYDRSVSPFNIHDDFALSNFTLAQVRELFRQYTAEAGQAFVPEVIESIHRQTGGQPFLVNRFAQILTEEMDIPKTETLTMTHFSEAHIQLLDENNTNLTHLITNIRRNPRFESFLMRILLYEEGVPFNLRNELINELATYGVLARGTDRMCKIANPVYLHCIMQAFKPIVQERPSRENFR
;
A
#
# COMPACT_ATOMS: atom_id res chain seq x y z
N MET A 1 7.50 -13.91 11.64
CA MET A 1 7.14 -13.55 10.24
C MET A 1 6.75 -12.08 10.22
N SER A 2 7.40 -11.32 9.35
CA SER A 2 7.41 -9.85 9.34
C SER A 2 6.02 -9.22 9.17
N SER A 3 5.80 -8.14 9.89
CA SER A 3 4.62 -7.31 10.04
C SER A 3 4.45 -6.25 8.92
N SER A 4 5.52 -5.90 8.20
CA SER A 4 5.45 -5.22 6.88
C SER A 4 4.61 -6.03 5.88
N HIS A 5 4.61 -7.35 6.03
CA HIS A 5 3.78 -8.27 5.27
C HIS A 5 2.29 -8.11 5.60
N ARG A 6 1.89 -7.75 6.83
CA ARG A 6 0.46 -7.66 7.20
C ARG A 6 -0.23 -6.36 6.75
N GLY A 7 0.44 -5.21 6.83
CA GLY A 7 -0.08 -3.95 6.25
C GLY A 7 -0.24 -4.04 4.73
N ARG A 8 0.71 -4.71 4.06
CA ARG A 8 0.57 -5.13 2.66
C ARG A 8 -0.55 -6.16 2.47
N GLN A 9 -0.71 -7.12 3.38
CA GLN A 9 -1.80 -8.10 3.31
C GLN A 9 -3.18 -7.46 3.42
N VAL A 10 -3.42 -6.41 4.22
CA VAL A 10 -4.77 -5.79 4.28
C VAL A 10 -5.13 -5.15 2.94
N ARG A 11 -4.19 -4.43 2.32
CA ARG A 11 -4.39 -3.84 0.97
C ARG A 11 -4.57 -4.95 -0.06
N ARG A 12 -3.67 -5.94 -0.07
CA ARG A 12 -3.74 -7.12 -0.93
C ARG A 12 -5.03 -7.91 -0.74
N LEU A 13 -5.55 -8.02 0.48
CA LEU A 13 -6.79 -8.71 0.83
C LEU A 13 -8.01 -7.94 0.35
N PHE A 14 -8.03 -6.61 0.47
CA PHE A 14 -9.06 -5.77 -0.13
C PHE A 14 -9.12 -5.96 -1.65
N PHE A 15 -7.97 -5.88 -2.33
CA PHE A 15 -7.90 -6.11 -3.77
C PHE A 15 -8.21 -7.55 -4.16
N GLN A 16 -7.79 -8.56 -3.38
CA GLN A 16 -8.18 -9.95 -3.59
C GLN A 16 -9.69 -10.14 -3.43
N ARG A 17 -10.34 -9.46 -2.48
CA ARG A 17 -11.80 -9.47 -2.33
C ARG A 17 -12.48 -8.77 -3.51
N ALA A 18 -11.96 -7.63 -3.97
CA ALA A 18 -12.47 -6.95 -5.16
C ALA A 18 -12.33 -7.83 -6.42
N VAL A 19 -11.18 -8.47 -6.62
CA VAL A 19 -10.96 -9.46 -7.68
C VAL A 19 -11.93 -10.63 -7.54
N ALA A 20 -12.12 -11.16 -6.33
CA ALA A 20 -13.03 -12.27 -6.09
C ALA A 20 -14.48 -11.90 -6.43
N ALA A 21 -14.95 -10.73 -6.01
CA ALA A 21 -16.27 -10.20 -6.36
C ALA A 21 -16.42 -10.02 -7.88
N LEU A 22 -15.46 -9.34 -8.53
CA LEU A 22 -15.46 -9.17 -10.00
C LEU A 22 -15.36 -10.50 -10.76
N THR A 23 -14.72 -11.53 -10.19
CA THR A 23 -14.59 -12.83 -10.86
C THR A 23 -15.86 -13.67 -10.72
N ALA A 24 -16.51 -13.62 -9.56
CA ALA A 24 -17.57 -14.53 -9.16
C ALA A 24 -19.00 -13.96 -9.28
N GLU A 25 -19.16 -12.64 -9.19
CA GLU A 25 -20.47 -11.98 -9.08
C GLU A 25 -20.86 -11.18 -10.34
N ASP A 26 -19.89 -10.70 -11.12
CA ASP A 26 -20.13 -9.90 -12.33
C ASP A 26 -19.32 -10.41 -13.54
N LEU A 27 -19.96 -11.17 -14.42
CA LEU A 27 -19.34 -11.74 -15.62
C LEU A 27 -18.99 -10.70 -16.69
N THR A 28 -19.51 -9.47 -16.55
CA THR A 28 -19.21 -8.34 -17.45
C THR A 28 -17.73 -7.97 -17.39
N TYR A 29 -17.07 -8.14 -16.25
CA TYR A 29 -15.67 -7.76 -16.06
C TYR A 29 -14.75 -8.98 -16.13
N PHE A 30 -13.59 -8.85 -16.76
CA PHE A 30 -12.57 -9.90 -16.79
C PHE A 30 -11.32 -9.44 -16.02
N PRO A 31 -11.16 -9.81 -14.74
CA PRO A 31 -10.07 -9.30 -13.91
C PRO A 31 -8.75 -10.05 -14.16
N ILE A 32 -7.67 -9.30 -14.40
CA ILE A 32 -6.30 -9.83 -14.50
C ILE A 32 -5.47 -9.23 -13.38
N GLN A 33 -5.01 -10.07 -12.45
CA GLN A 33 -4.25 -9.64 -11.27
C GLN A 33 -2.74 -9.85 -11.46
N LEU A 34 -1.98 -8.77 -11.41
CA LEU A 34 -0.53 -8.78 -11.53
C LEU A 34 0.11 -8.36 -10.21
N ASN A 35 1.28 -8.91 -9.90
CA ASN A 35 2.09 -8.47 -8.76
C ASN A 35 3.55 -8.30 -9.20
N PHE A 36 4.11 -7.13 -8.91
CA PHE A 36 5.46 -6.75 -9.34
C PHE A 36 6.51 -6.67 -8.20
N GLU A 37 6.27 -7.31 -7.06
CA GLU A 37 7.16 -7.23 -5.87
C GLU A 37 8.63 -7.57 -6.16
N ILE A 38 8.89 -8.52 -7.07
CA ILE A 38 10.22 -9.09 -7.32
C ILE A 38 10.88 -8.59 -8.61
N TYR A 39 10.38 -7.53 -9.22
CA TYR A 39 10.80 -7.11 -10.57
C TYR A 39 11.76 -5.92 -10.60
N VAL A 40 12.04 -5.29 -9.46
CA VAL A 40 12.77 -4.02 -9.40
C VAL A 40 14.15 -4.07 -10.06
N ASP A 41 14.83 -5.22 -9.94
CA ASP A 41 16.18 -5.46 -10.47
C ASP A 41 16.19 -6.12 -11.87
N CYS A 42 15.02 -6.39 -12.46
CA CYS A 42 14.94 -7.00 -13.78
C CYS A 42 15.32 -6.00 -14.90
N SER A 43 15.96 -6.50 -15.96
CA SER A 43 16.06 -5.75 -17.21
C SER A 43 14.66 -5.56 -17.83
N ARG A 44 14.55 -4.57 -18.72
CA ARG A 44 13.32 -4.31 -19.48
C ARG A 44 12.81 -5.56 -20.22
N SER A 45 13.71 -6.33 -20.83
CA SER A 45 13.35 -7.53 -21.61
C SER A 45 12.82 -8.64 -20.69
N GLU A 46 13.49 -8.87 -19.57
CA GLU A 46 13.05 -9.85 -18.56
C GLU A 46 11.67 -9.48 -18.00
N PHE A 47 11.46 -8.20 -17.68
CA PHE A 47 10.16 -7.72 -17.20
C PHE A 47 9.02 -8.08 -18.15
N TYR A 48 9.12 -7.76 -19.45
CA TYR A 48 8.05 -8.06 -20.41
C TYR A 48 7.87 -9.57 -20.66
N ASN A 49 8.96 -10.34 -20.65
CA ASN A 49 8.89 -11.80 -20.73
C ASN A 49 8.13 -12.42 -19.55
N PHE A 50 8.40 -11.96 -18.33
CA PHE A 50 7.68 -12.43 -17.15
C PHE A 50 6.25 -11.90 -17.08
N LEU A 51 6.01 -10.65 -17.51
CA LEU A 51 4.68 -10.06 -17.63
C LEU A 51 3.78 -10.93 -18.52
N THR A 52 4.30 -11.35 -19.69
CA THR A 52 3.59 -12.27 -20.60
C THR A 52 3.16 -13.54 -19.88
N LYS A 53 4.09 -14.18 -19.16
CA LYS A 53 3.82 -15.42 -18.41
C LYS A 53 2.78 -15.20 -17.31
N GLN A 54 2.85 -14.09 -16.59
CA GLN A 54 1.85 -13.76 -15.55
C GLN A 54 0.47 -13.55 -16.16
N ILE A 55 0.34 -12.70 -17.19
CA ILE A 55 -0.96 -12.41 -17.81
C ILE A 55 -1.60 -13.68 -18.37
N CYS A 56 -0.86 -14.49 -19.14
CA CYS A 56 -1.40 -15.74 -19.68
C CYS A 56 -1.84 -16.72 -18.58
N LYS A 57 -1.09 -16.79 -17.48
CA LYS A 57 -1.44 -17.62 -16.32
C LYS A 57 -2.71 -17.14 -15.63
N GLU A 58 -2.87 -15.84 -15.44
CA GLU A 58 -4.07 -15.28 -14.82
C GLU A 58 -5.30 -15.44 -15.70
N ILE A 59 -5.20 -15.21 -17.01
CA ILE A 59 -6.30 -15.48 -17.94
C ILE A 59 -6.77 -16.94 -17.77
N LYS A 60 -5.84 -17.90 -17.84
CA LYS A 60 -6.16 -19.33 -17.61
C LYS A 60 -6.83 -19.59 -16.25
N ARG A 61 -6.40 -18.89 -15.18
CA ARG A 61 -6.99 -19.00 -13.84
C ARG A 61 -8.41 -18.46 -13.76
N VAL A 62 -8.72 -17.36 -14.44
CA VAL A 62 -10.08 -16.77 -14.46
C VAL A 62 -11.07 -17.75 -15.09
N PHE A 63 -10.75 -18.30 -16.26
CA PHE A 63 -11.55 -19.34 -16.90
C PHE A 63 -11.77 -20.56 -15.99
N GLN A 64 -10.69 -21.04 -15.34
CA GLN A 64 -10.80 -22.14 -14.37
C GLN A 64 -11.73 -21.82 -13.20
N LYS A 65 -11.66 -20.60 -12.64
CA LYS A 65 -12.54 -20.17 -11.54
C LYS A 65 -14.00 -20.06 -11.97
N ARG A 66 -14.26 -19.59 -13.19
CA ARG A 66 -15.59 -19.50 -13.79
C ARG A 66 -16.15 -20.84 -14.25
N ARG A 67 -15.31 -21.89 -14.27
CA ARG A 67 -15.63 -23.21 -14.84
C ARG A 67 -15.97 -23.12 -16.33
N GLU A 68 -15.36 -22.16 -17.01
CA GLU A 68 -15.45 -21.97 -18.46
C GLU A 68 -14.30 -22.73 -19.14
N ALA A 69 -14.57 -23.34 -20.29
CA ALA A 69 -13.53 -23.98 -21.09
C ALA A 69 -12.76 -22.91 -21.87
N LEU A 70 -11.42 -23.02 -21.89
CA LEU A 70 -10.64 -22.29 -22.89
C LEU A 70 -10.84 -22.97 -24.24
N ASP A 71 -11.26 -22.21 -25.24
CA ASP A 71 -11.27 -22.71 -26.60
C ASP A 71 -9.83 -22.92 -27.12
N GLU A 72 -9.67 -23.83 -28.10
CA GLU A 72 -8.34 -24.14 -28.64
C GLU A 72 -7.67 -22.93 -29.32
N PRO A 73 -8.39 -22.02 -30.02
CA PRO A 73 -7.83 -20.79 -30.56
C PRO A 73 -7.21 -19.87 -29.48
N LEU A 74 -7.91 -19.62 -28.37
CA LEU A 74 -7.38 -18.81 -27.26
C LEU A 74 -6.20 -19.51 -26.62
N LYS A 75 -6.27 -20.82 -26.41
CA LYS A 75 -5.15 -21.59 -25.83
C LYS A 75 -3.89 -21.47 -26.69
N HIS A 76 -4.03 -21.65 -28.00
CA HIS A 76 -2.93 -21.47 -28.95
C HIS A 76 -2.40 -20.02 -28.94
N PHE A 77 -3.29 -19.02 -28.88
CA PHE A 77 -2.90 -17.62 -28.76
C PHE A 77 -2.07 -17.36 -27.50
N LEU A 78 -2.52 -17.85 -26.34
CA LEU A 78 -1.84 -17.66 -25.05
C LEU A 78 -0.51 -18.40 -24.97
N ASP A 79 -0.40 -19.59 -25.57
CA ASP A 79 0.82 -20.40 -25.55
C ASP A 79 1.93 -19.82 -26.46
N ASN A 80 1.55 -19.08 -27.50
CA ASN A 80 2.48 -18.41 -28.42
C ASN A 80 2.67 -16.91 -28.14
N ALA A 81 2.02 -16.38 -27.10
CA ALA A 81 2.08 -14.97 -26.77
C ALA A 81 3.52 -14.52 -26.43
N GLN A 82 3.93 -13.38 -26.99
CA GLN A 82 5.21 -12.75 -26.69
C GLN A 82 5.05 -11.24 -26.54
N ILE A 83 5.13 -10.76 -25.31
CA ILE A 83 5.24 -9.33 -25.03
C ILE A 83 6.72 -9.02 -24.86
N THR A 84 7.25 -8.20 -25.77
CA THR A 84 8.67 -7.78 -25.80
C THR A 84 8.85 -6.34 -25.37
N ASN A 85 7.80 -5.52 -25.46
CA ASN A 85 7.79 -4.12 -25.09
C ASN A 85 6.35 -3.62 -24.91
N HIS A 86 6.19 -2.34 -24.57
CA HIS A 86 4.90 -1.70 -24.34
C HIS A 86 3.98 -1.67 -25.57
N LEU A 87 4.50 -1.70 -26.80
CA LEU A 87 3.68 -1.74 -28.02
C LEU A 87 3.14 -3.15 -28.26
N SER A 88 3.98 -4.19 -28.18
CA SER A 88 3.51 -5.58 -28.30
C SER A 88 2.59 -5.99 -27.14
N MET A 89 2.68 -5.31 -25.99
CA MET A 89 1.73 -5.46 -24.90
C MET A 89 0.32 -5.00 -25.30
N MET A 90 0.22 -3.89 -26.04
CA MET A 90 -1.04 -3.35 -26.52
C MET A 90 -1.68 -4.29 -27.53
N GLU A 91 -0.89 -4.75 -28.51
CA GLU A 91 -1.32 -5.74 -29.50
C GLU A 91 -1.80 -7.03 -28.83
N PHE A 92 -1.12 -7.47 -27.77
CA PHE A 92 -1.56 -8.62 -26.98
C PHE A 92 -2.92 -8.37 -26.33
N PHE A 93 -3.14 -7.25 -25.67
CA PHE A 93 -4.42 -6.94 -25.02
C PHE A 93 -5.58 -6.80 -26.03
N GLU A 94 -5.33 -6.17 -27.18
CA GLU A 94 -6.28 -6.13 -28.28
C GLU A 94 -6.60 -7.54 -28.81
N GLY A 95 -5.58 -8.41 -28.90
CA GLY A 95 -5.75 -9.81 -29.28
C GLY A 95 -6.59 -10.60 -28.28
N VAL A 96 -6.32 -10.48 -26.97
CA VAL A 96 -7.09 -11.12 -25.90
C VAL A 96 -8.54 -10.69 -25.93
N GLN A 97 -8.82 -9.40 -26.11
CA GLN A 97 -10.18 -8.87 -26.11
C GLN A 97 -11.08 -9.58 -27.13
N ARG A 98 -10.53 -9.99 -28.28
CA ARG A 98 -11.27 -10.70 -29.35
C ARG A 98 -11.80 -12.08 -28.95
N PHE A 99 -11.26 -12.66 -27.88
CA PHE A 99 -11.71 -13.95 -27.33
C PHE A 99 -12.62 -13.78 -26.11
N LEU A 100 -12.72 -12.58 -25.54
CA LEU A 100 -13.49 -12.31 -24.32
C LEU A 100 -14.87 -11.74 -24.64
N LYS A 101 -15.75 -12.59 -25.18
CA LYS A 101 -17.15 -12.25 -25.47
C LYS A 101 -18.08 -12.72 -24.36
N ASP A 102 -19.10 -11.92 -24.08
CA ASP A 102 -20.25 -12.29 -23.25
C ASP A 102 -21.54 -11.98 -24.04
N GLY A 103 -22.10 -13.00 -24.70
CA GLY A 103 -23.20 -12.83 -25.64
C GLY A 103 -22.81 -12.00 -26.87
N GLU A 104 -23.55 -10.91 -27.10
CA GLU A 104 -23.29 -9.92 -28.17
C GLU A 104 -22.24 -8.88 -27.76
N ASP A 105 -21.93 -8.78 -26.46
CA ASP A 105 -21.04 -7.77 -25.90
C ASP A 105 -19.65 -8.34 -25.58
N TRP A 106 -18.70 -7.43 -25.32
CA TRP A 106 -17.34 -7.78 -24.93
C TRP A 106 -17.15 -7.64 -23.42
N GLN A 107 -16.47 -8.60 -22.81
CA GLN A 107 -16.10 -8.48 -21.40
C GLN A 107 -15.09 -7.34 -21.23
N LYS A 108 -15.24 -6.58 -20.15
CA LYS A 108 -14.37 -5.45 -19.80
C LYS A 108 -13.15 -5.95 -19.06
N VAL A 109 -11.99 -5.98 -19.71
CA VAL A 109 -10.74 -6.39 -19.05
C VAL A 109 -10.34 -5.35 -18.01
N VAL A 110 -10.18 -5.79 -16.76
CA VAL A 110 -9.74 -4.95 -15.63
C VAL A 110 -8.40 -5.44 -15.15
N LEU A 111 -7.35 -4.61 -15.26
CA LEU A 111 -6.04 -4.91 -14.71
C LEU A 111 -5.94 -4.43 -13.29
N ILE A 112 -5.47 -5.30 -12.39
CA ILE A 112 -5.19 -4.95 -10.99
C ILE A 112 -3.72 -5.26 -10.74
N ILE A 113 -2.92 -4.22 -10.56
CA ILE A 113 -1.47 -4.31 -10.39
C ILE A 113 -1.11 -4.00 -8.95
N ASP A 114 -0.59 -5.01 -8.25
CA ASP A 114 -0.03 -4.88 -6.92
C ASP A 114 1.49 -4.64 -6.98
N GLU A 115 2.02 -3.91 -5.99
CA GLU A 115 3.43 -3.52 -5.90
C GLU A 115 3.97 -2.84 -7.17
N PHE A 116 3.22 -1.89 -7.72
CA PHE A 116 3.54 -1.18 -8.97
C PHE A 116 4.90 -0.49 -8.95
N ASP A 117 5.39 -0.10 -7.76
CA ASP A 117 6.74 0.46 -7.58
C ASP A 117 7.86 -0.52 -7.92
N GLY A 118 7.55 -1.81 -8.08
CA GLY A 118 8.51 -2.84 -8.49
C GLY A 118 8.77 -2.91 -10.00
N ILE A 119 8.09 -2.11 -10.83
CA ILE A 119 8.40 -2.06 -12.27
C ILE A 119 9.78 -1.41 -12.47
N PRO A 120 10.69 -2.01 -13.27
CA PRO A 120 11.98 -1.40 -13.59
C PRO A 120 11.81 -0.01 -14.21
N THR A 121 12.62 0.95 -13.77
CA THR A 121 12.61 2.33 -14.29
C THR A 121 12.73 2.38 -15.83
N SER A 122 13.48 1.44 -16.41
CA SER A 122 13.68 1.31 -17.86
C SER A 122 12.42 0.88 -18.64
N ALA A 123 11.46 0.23 -17.98
CA ALA A 123 10.19 -0.24 -18.55
C ALA A 123 9.00 0.68 -18.19
N LEU A 124 9.05 1.32 -17.02
CA LEU A 124 7.96 2.09 -16.42
C LEU A 124 7.36 3.15 -17.35
N LYS A 125 8.20 3.98 -17.98
CA LYS A 125 7.73 5.05 -18.86
C LYS A 125 6.90 4.50 -20.02
N GLY A 126 7.44 3.50 -20.74
CA GLY A 126 6.73 2.86 -21.85
C GLY A 126 5.43 2.18 -21.41
N PHE A 127 5.46 1.51 -20.26
CA PHE A 127 4.31 0.85 -19.66
C PHE A 127 3.16 1.83 -19.39
N LEU A 128 3.45 2.97 -18.77
CA LEU A 128 2.45 4.02 -18.50
C LEU A 128 1.91 4.66 -19.80
N HIS A 129 2.76 4.91 -20.79
CA HIS A 129 2.34 5.47 -22.07
C HIS A 129 1.38 4.54 -22.83
N ALA A 130 1.59 3.23 -22.76
CA ALA A 130 0.69 2.25 -23.36
C ALA A 130 -0.73 2.34 -22.77
N PHE A 131 -0.87 2.34 -21.43
CA PHE A 131 -2.20 2.49 -20.81
C PHE A 131 -2.84 3.86 -21.06
N ARG A 132 -2.05 4.93 -21.08
CA ARG A 132 -2.56 6.25 -21.49
C ARG A 132 -3.14 6.19 -22.91
N HIS A 133 -2.44 5.53 -23.84
CA HIS A 133 -2.90 5.40 -25.22
C HIS A 133 -4.22 4.63 -25.31
N THR A 134 -4.38 3.50 -24.59
CA THR A 134 -5.66 2.77 -24.57
C THR A 134 -6.82 3.60 -24.06
N TYR A 135 -6.57 4.46 -23.07
CA TYR A 135 -7.62 5.22 -22.43
C TYR A 135 -8.06 6.44 -23.26
N ILE A 136 -7.11 7.13 -23.89
CA ILE A 136 -7.40 8.31 -24.74
C ILE A 136 -8.02 7.90 -26.07
N THR A 137 -7.58 6.77 -26.62
CA THR A 137 -8.12 6.26 -27.88
C THR A 137 -9.52 5.72 -27.60
N HIS A 138 -10.56 6.50 -27.96
CA HIS A 138 -11.95 6.06 -27.93
C HIS A 138 -12.24 5.00 -29.03
N ALA A 139 -11.47 3.92 -29.02
CA ALA A 139 -11.70 2.77 -29.88
C ALA A 139 -12.91 1.98 -29.38
N THR A 140 -13.58 1.29 -30.30
CA THR A 140 -14.67 0.35 -29.99
C THR A 140 -14.23 -0.83 -29.11
N LEU A 141 -12.92 -1.08 -29.02
CA LEU A 141 -12.30 -2.09 -28.16
C LEU A 141 -11.32 -1.40 -27.19
N GLN A 142 -11.78 -1.11 -25.97
CA GLN A 142 -10.93 -0.60 -24.89
C GLN A 142 -10.39 -1.76 -24.05
N CYS A 143 -9.17 -2.19 -24.34
CA CYS A 143 -8.50 -3.24 -23.57
C CYS A 143 -7.08 -2.79 -23.16
N PRO A 144 -6.79 -2.66 -21.85
CA PRO A 144 -7.71 -2.84 -20.73
C PRO A 144 -8.78 -1.74 -20.66
N HIS A 145 -9.96 -2.08 -20.13
CA HIS A 145 -11.05 -1.14 -19.88
C HIS A 145 -10.80 -0.31 -18.61
N SER A 146 -10.17 -0.91 -17.59
CA SER A 146 -9.83 -0.23 -16.34
C SER A 146 -8.51 -0.76 -15.76
N LEU A 147 -7.83 0.09 -15.00
CA LEU A 147 -6.54 -0.19 -14.38
C LEU A 147 -6.57 0.26 -12.92
N GLY A 148 -6.49 -0.70 -11.99
CA GLY A 148 -6.24 -0.47 -10.58
C GLY A 148 -4.77 -0.67 -10.25
N ILE A 149 -4.11 0.35 -9.70
CA ILE A 149 -2.70 0.30 -9.31
C ILE A 149 -2.57 0.43 -7.80
N VAL A 150 -1.73 -0.42 -7.21
CA VAL A 150 -1.34 -0.35 -5.79
C VAL A 150 0.17 -0.18 -5.71
N GLY A 151 0.60 0.88 -5.03
CA GLY A 151 1.99 1.18 -4.76
C GLY A 151 2.12 2.01 -3.47
N VAL A 152 3.35 2.14 -2.99
CA VAL A 152 3.74 3.07 -1.93
C VAL A 152 3.86 4.49 -2.50
N LYS A 153 4.40 4.64 -3.70
CA LYS A 153 4.51 5.95 -4.37
C LYS A 153 3.27 6.19 -5.24
N SER A 154 2.82 7.44 -5.28
CA SER A 154 1.83 7.83 -6.28
C SER A 154 2.49 7.83 -7.67
N ILE A 155 1.70 7.60 -8.73
CA ILE A 155 2.18 7.61 -10.12
C ILE A 155 2.88 8.95 -10.44
N ALA A 156 2.44 10.05 -9.83
CA ALA A 156 3.05 11.37 -9.97
C ALA A 156 4.44 11.51 -9.31
N GLN A 157 4.78 10.65 -8.34
CA GLN A 157 6.07 10.63 -7.64
C GLN A 157 7.09 9.70 -8.31
N LEU A 158 6.67 8.91 -9.30
CA LEU A 158 7.53 8.02 -10.07
C LEU A 158 8.18 8.77 -11.25
N ASP A 159 9.07 9.73 -10.94
CA ASP A 159 10.00 10.42 -11.85
C ASP A 159 9.50 10.60 -13.31
N TYR A 160 8.23 10.99 -13.42
CA TYR A 160 7.56 11.28 -14.67
C TYR A 160 7.76 12.77 -14.94
N ASP A 161 7.89 13.13 -16.21
CA ASP A 161 7.93 14.53 -16.65
C ASP A 161 6.73 15.26 -16.03
N ARG A 162 6.99 16.10 -15.00
CA ARG A 162 5.96 16.71 -14.12
C ARG A 162 4.95 17.59 -14.89
N SER A 163 5.15 17.76 -16.19
CA SER A 163 4.35 18.57 -17.10
C SER A 163 3.12 17.85 -17.69
N VAL A 164 3.02 16.51 -17.60
CA VAL A 164 1.89 15.76 -18.18
C VAL A 164 1.40 14.70 -17.18
N SER A 165 0.22 14.85 -16.57
CA SER A 165 -0.34 13.71 -15.81
C SER A 165 -0.63 12.58 -16.80
N PRO A 166 -0.07 11.35 -16.64
CA PRO A 166 -0.27 10.26 -17.61
C PRO A 166 -1.74 9.84 -17.71
N PHE A 167 -2.55 10.10 -16.68
CA PHE A 167 -3.99 9.94 -16.76
C PHE A 167 -4.64 11.20 -16.19
N ASN A 168 -5.36 11.93 -17.03
CA ASN A 168 -6.07 13.14 -16.61
C ASN A 168 -7.43 12.81 -15.94
N ILE A 169 -7.65 11.53 -15.65
CA ILE A 169 -8.87 10.92 -15.08
C ILE A 169 -8.39 9.90 -14.04
N HIS A 170 -7.83 10.40 -12.95
CA HIS A 170 -7.46 9.60 -11.79
C HIS A 170 -8.36 9.99 -10.63
N ASP A 171 -9.15 9.04 -10.14
CA ASP A 171 -9.69 9.12 -8.79
C ASP A 171 -8.64 8.50 -7.87
N ASP A 172 -7.83 9.33 -7.22
CA ASP A 172 -6.87 8.89 -6.21
C ASP A 172 -7.63 8.32 -5.00
N PHE A 173 -7.81 6.99 -4.96
CA PHE A 173 -8.33 6.32 -3.77
C PHE A 173 -7.20 6.15 -2.75
N ALA A 174 -6.93 7.21 -1.99
CA ALA A 174 -6.03 7.11 -0.85
C ALA A 174 -6.68 6.23 0.23
N LEU A 175 -6.07 5.08 0.54
CA LEU A 175 -6.37 4.31 1.74
C LEU A 175 -5.99 5.15 2.97
N SER A 176 -6.97 5.91 3.43
CA SER A 176 -6.87 6.76 4.61
C SER A 176 -6.73 5.91 5.88
N ASN A 177 -6.17 6.52 6.92
CA ASN A 177 -6.19 5.93 8.25
C ASN A 177 -7.64 5.70 8.70
N PHE A 178 -7.86 4.64 9.45
CA PHE A 178 -9.16 4.33 10.01
C PHE A 178 -9.62 5.46 10.94
N THR A 179 -10.85 5.91 10.73
CA THR A 179 -11.55 6.71 11.73
C THR A 179 -11.81 5.88 12.99
N LEU A 180 -12.02 6.55 14.13
CA LEU A 180 -12.39 5.86 15.37
C LEU A 180 -13.63 4.95 15.19
N ALA A 181 -14.59 5.37 14.36
CA ALA A 181 -15.76 4.55 14.04
C ALA A 181 -15.40 3.25 13.29
N GLN A 182 -14.49 3.33 12.31
CA GLN A 182 -13.99 2.15 11.60
C GLN A 182 -13.16 1.23 12.51
N VAL A 183 -12.37 1.79 13.42
CA VAL A 183 -11.63 0.98 14.41
C VAL A 183 -12.60 0.28 15.37
N ARG A 184 -13.64 0.98 15.85
CA ARG A 184 -14.71 0.37 16.67
C ARG A 184 -15.43 -0.75 15.93
N GLU A 185 -15.77 -0.55 14.67
CA GLU A 185 -16.43 -1.57 13.85
C GLU A 185 -15.53 -2.79 13.62
N LEU A 186 -14.23 -2.58 13.36
CA LEU A 186 -13.25 -3.66 13.21
C LEU A 186 -13.19 -4.54 14.48
N PHE A 187 -13.09 -3.94 15.66
CA PHE A 187 -13.07 -4.68 16.92
C PHE A 187 -14.42 -5.30 17.28
N ARG A 188 -15.54 -4.70 16.84
CA ARG A 188 -16.88 -5.29 16.99
C ARG A 188 -17.00 -6.58 16.18
N GLN A 189 -16.52 -6.60 14.93
CA GLN A 189 -16.51 -7.80 14.09
C GLN A 189 -15.67 -8.90 14.74
N TYR A 190 -14.46 -8.56 15.19
CA TYR A 190 -13.63 -9.50 15.95
C TYR A 190 -14.35 -10.05 17.19
N THR A 191 -14.98 -9.18 17.99
CA THR A 191 -15.69 -9.60 19.22
C THR A 191 -16.82 -10.58 18.89
N ALA A 192 -17.54 -10.36 17.78
CA ALA A 192 -18.60 -11.26 17.33
C ALA A 192 -18.07 -12.63 16.87
N GLU A 193 -16.89 -12.68 16.25
CA GLU A 193 -16.28 -13.91 15.75
C GLU A 193 -15.55 -14.70 16.85
N ALA A 194 -14.77 -14.01 17.68
CA ALA A 194 -13.88 -14.62 18.68
C ALA A 194 -14.50 -14.73 20.08
N GLY A 195 -15.61 -14.03 20.35
CA GLY A 195 -16.28 -14.00 21.65
C GLY A 195 -15.54 -13.21 22.74
N GLN A 196 -14.40 -12.59 22.42
CA GLN A 196 -13.58 -11.81 23.35
C GLN A 196 -13.86 -10.31 23.20
N ALA A 197 -14.39 -9.69 24.26
CA ALA A 197 -14.78 -8.28 24.26
C ALA A 197 -13.61 -7.34 24.60
N PHE A 198 -13.73 -6.08 24.18
CA PHE A 198 -12.83 -4.98 24.54
C PHE A 198 -13.60 -3.93 25.33
N VAL A 199 -12.97 -3.40 26.38
CA VAL A 199 -13.45 -2.18 27.03
C VAL A 199 -13.35 -1.00 26.03
N PRO A 200 -14.36 -0.10 25.92
CA PRO A 200 -14.35 0.98 24.93
C PRO A 200 -13.09 1.86 24.95
N GLU A 201 -12.57 2.12 26.14
CA GLU A 201 -11.38 2.93 26.40
C GLU A 201 -10.12 2.33 25.75
N VAL A 202 -10.04 0.99 25.61
CA VAL A 202 -8.95 0.31 24.91
C VAL A 202 -8.99 0.66 23.43
N ILE A 203 -10.16 0.57 22.81
CA ILE A 203 -10.35 0.89 21.39
C ILE A 203 -10.00 2.35 21.11
N GLU A 204 -10.46 3.26 21.98
CA GLU A 204 -10.14 4.69 21.87
C GLU A 204 -8.65 4.97 22.04
N SER A 205 -8.00 4.27 22.98
CA SER A 205 -6.57 4.41 23.22
C SER A 205 -5.73 3.86 22.07
N ILE A 206 -6.13 2.73 21.46
CA ILE A 206 -5.51 2.21 20.24
C ILE A 206 -5.63 3.24 19.11
N HIS A 207 -6.82 3.77 18.83
CA HIS A 207 -6.98 4.78 17.77
C HIS A 207 -6.13 6.03 18.05
N ARG A 208 -6.09 6.50 19.31
CA ARG A 208 -5.30 7.66 19.73
C ARG A 208 -3.79 7.45 19.56
N GLN A 209 -3.25 6.29 19.97
CA GLN A 209 -1.82 6.00 19.84
C GLN A 209 -1.39 5.75 18.39
N THR A 210 -2.29 5.26 17.55
CA THR A 210 -1.98 4.87 16.16
C THR A 210 -2.37 5.91 15.13
N GLY A 211 -3.19 6.91 15.50
CA GLY A 211 -3.81 7.82 14.55
C GLY A 211 -4.68 7.10 13.51
N GLY A 212 -5.17 5.90 13.84
CA GLY A 212 -5.95 5.06 12.93
C GLY A 212 -5.13 4.31 11.88
N GLN A 213 -3.79 4.34 11.94
CA GLN A 213 -2.97 3.69 10.93
C GLN A 213 -3.26 2.17 10.89
N PRO A 214 -3.69 1.61 9.74
CA PRO A 214 -4.14 0.22 9.66
C PRO A 214 -3.13 -0.80 10.18
N PHE A 215 -1.85 -0.57 9.90
CA PHE A 215 -0.78 -1.44 10.39
C PHE A 215 -0.74 -1.48 11.93
N LEU A 216 -0.62 -0.32 12.58
CA LEU A 216 -0.50 -0.26 14.03
C LEU A 216 -1.77 -0.70 14.75
N VAL A 217 -2.95 -0.35 14.23
CA VAL A 217 -4.24 -0.79 14.80
C VAL A 217 -4.31 -2.32 14.82
N ASN A 218 -3.99 -2.97 13.70
CA ASN A 218 -3.97 -4.43 13.63
C ASN A 218 -2.84 -5.04 14.47
N ARG A 219 -1.70 -4.37 14.61
CA ARG A 219 -0.61 -4.88 15.47
C ARG A 219 -1.00 -4.85 16.94
N PHE A 220 -1.64 -3.77 17.42
CA PHE A 220 -2.22 -3.73 18.77
C PHE A 220 -3.24 -4.85 18.98
N ALA A 221 -4.16 -5.04 18.03
CA ALA A 221 -5.14 -6.12 18.07
C ALA A 221 -4.45 -7.47 18.21
N GLN A 222 -3.41 -7.71 17.40
CA GLN A 222 -2.67 -8.95 17.40
C GLN A 222 -1.96 -9.20 18.74
N ILE A 223 -1.26 -8.20 19.29
CA ILE A 223 -0.59 -8.34 20.59
C ILE A 223 -1.61 -8.72 21.66
N LEU A 224 -2.71 -7.96 21.75
CA LEU A 224 -3.76 -8.16 22.75
C LEU A 224 -4.50 -9.49 22.64
N THR A 225 -4.64 -10.03 21.43
CA THR A 225 -5.52 -11.17 21.18
C THR A 225 -4.80 -12.47 20.85
N GLU A 226 -3.57 -12.43 20.38
CA GLU A 226 -2.82 -13.62 19.95
C GLU A 226 -1.55 -13.86 20.79
N GLU A 227 -0.94 -12.79 21.33
CA GLU A 227 0.42 -12.87 21.92
C GLU A 227 0.42 -12.74 23.43
N MET A 228 -0.49 -11.92 23.98
CA MET A 228 -0.76 -11.90 25.41
C MET A 228 -1.65 -13.10 25.72
N ASP A 229 -1.19 -13.99 26.61
CA ASP A 229 -1.88 -15.23 27.03
C ASP A 229 -3.12 -14.93 27.88
N ILE A 230 -4.07 -14.20 27.30
CA ILE A 230 -5.30 -13.72 27.92
C ILE A 230 -6.45 -14.65 27.49
N PRO A 231 -7.15 -15.28 28.44
CA PRO A 231 -8.30 -16.13 28.14
C PRO A 231 -9.36 -15.40 27.29
N LYS A 232 -9.91 -16.08 26.27
CA LYS A 232 -10.94 -15.49 25.39
C LYS A 232 -12.22 -15.09 26.11
N THR A 233 -12.48 -15.69 27.26
CA THR A 233 -13.61 -15.34 28.15
C THR A 233 -13.39 -14.02 28.89
N GLU A 234 -12.17 -13.52 28.95
CA GLU A 234 -11.82 -12.30 29.65
C GLU A 234 -11.92 -11.07 28.74
N THR A 235 -12.48 -9.99 29.27
CA THR A 235 -12.59 -8.72 28.54
C THR A 235 -11.24 -7.99 28.56
N LEU A 236 -10.80 -7.49 27.41
CA LEU A 236 -9.54 -6.76 27.28
C LEU A 236 -9.65 -5.36 27.89
N THR A 237 -8.83 -5.09 28.91
CA THR A 237 -8.87 -3.89 29.76
C THR A 237 -7.73 -2.90 29.45
N MET A 238 -7.74 -1.74 30.11
CA MET A 238 -6.67 -0.74 30.00
C MET A 238 -5.32 -1.22 30.56
N THR A 239 -5.31 -2.21 31.45
CA THR A 239 -4.08 -2.85 31.93
C THR A 239 -3.44 -3.64 30.77
N HIS A 240 -4.23 -4.47 30.09
CA HIS A 240 -3.76 -5.22 28.92
C HIS A 240 -3.28 -4.29 27.81
N PHE A 241 -4.00 -3.18 27.57
CA PHE A 241 -3.57 -2.15 26.63
C PHE A 241 -2.20 -1.55 26.98
N SER A 242 -1.96 -1.21 28.25
CA SER A 242 -0.69 -0.63 28.69
C SER A 242 0.49 -1.59 28.44
N GLU A 243 0.30 -2.87 28.74
CA GLU A 243 1.29 -3.92 28.48
C GLU A 243 1.54 -4.11 26.98
N ALA A 244 0.46 -4.20 26.19
CA ALA A 244 0.56 -4.30 24.73
C ALA A 244 1.25 -3.07 24.10
N HIS A 245 1.03 -1.88 24.68
CA HIS A 245 1.66 -0.65 24.22
C HIS A 245 3.16 -0.66 24.48
N ILE A 246 3.61 -1.10 25.65
CA ILE A 246 5.05 -1.26 25.95
C ILE A 246 5.66 -2.26 24.98
N GLN A 247 5.03 -3.42 24.81
CA GLN A 247 5.49 -4.44 23.86
C GLN A 247 5.59 -3.92 22.42
N LEU A 248 4.62 -3.10 21.97
CA LEU A 248 4.65 -2.48 20.64
C LEU A 248 5.79 -1.46 20.47
N LEU A 249 6.14 -0.73 21.53
CA LEU A 249 7.21 0.27 21.47
C LEU A 249 8.60 -0.37 21.54
N ASP A 250 8.72 -1.52 22.23
CA ASP A 250 9.98 -2.25 22.40
C ASP A 250 10.25 -3.28 21.27
N GLU A 251 9.24 -3.66 20.50
CA GLU A 251 9.41 -4.64 19.43
C GLU A 251 10.23 -4.11 18.24
N ASN A 252 11.14 -4.95 17.74
CA ASN A 252 11.80 -4.69 16.46
C ASN A 252 10.92 -5.16 15.30
N ASN A 253 9.95 -4.32 14.96
CA ASN A 253 8.97 -4.61 13.94
C ASN A 253 9.37 -4.04 12.58
N THR A 254 9.33 -4.85 11.51
CA THR A 254 9.78 -4.45 10.17
C THR A 254 9.13 -3.15 9.66
N ASN A 255 7.87 -2.87 9.99
CA ASN A 255 7.24 -1.62 9.58
C ASN A 255 7.92 -0.39 10.24
N LEU A 256 8.15 -0.47 11.55
CA LEU A 256 8.88 0.55 12.31
C LEU A 256 10.35 0.62 11.87
N THR A 257 11.00 -0.51 11.58
CA THR A 257 12.36 -0.54 11.03
C THR A 257 12.42 0.16 9.66
N HIS A 258 11.44 -0.07 8.78
CA HIS A 258 11.36 0.59 7.48
C HIS A 258 11.12 2.09 7.63
N LEU A 259 10.24 2.50 8.55
CA LEU A 259 10.04 3.91 8.89
C LEU A 259 11.37 4.57 9.30
N ILE A 260 12.08 3.95 10.26
CA ILE A 260 13.38 4.43 10.76
C ILE A 260 14.43 4.47 9.64
N THR A 261 14.48 3.45 8.80
CA THR A 261 15.38 3.40 7.64
C THR A 261 15.10 4.54 6.66
N ASN A 262 13.82 4.79 6.36
CA ASN A 262 13.41 5.85 5.45
C ASN A 262 13.74 7.24 6.00
N ILE A 263 13.48 7.50 7.28
CA ILE A 263 13.80 8.81 7.89
C ILE A 263 15.30 9.03 8.08
N ARG A 264 16.11 7.96 8.18
CA ARG A 264 17.58 8.06 8.26
C ARG A 264 18.26 8.19 6.89
N ARG A 265 17.57 7.82 5.80
CA ARG A 265 18.12 7.85 4.45
C ARG A 265 18.51 9.25 3.98
N ASN A 266 17.79 10.28 4.44
CA ASN A 266 18.06 11.68 4.08
C ASN A 266 18.49 12.46 5.33
N PRO A 267 19.76 12.92 5.42
CA PRO A 267 20.26 13.66 6.57
C PRO A 267 19.46 14.93 6.91
N ARG A 268 18.73 15.50 5.93
CA ARG A 268 17.89 16.68 6.15
C ARG A 268 16.64 16.36 6.99
N PHE A 269 16.20 15.10 7.05
CA PHE A 269 15.01 14.73 7.81
C PHE A 269 15.18 14.86 9.31
N GLU A 270 16.36 14.55 9.86
CA GLU A 270 16.61 14.69 11.28
C GLU A 270 16.38 16.14 11.74
N SER A 271 17.13 17.08 11.15
CA SER A 271 16.98 18.51 11.48
C SER A 271 15.56 19.03 11.25
N PHE A 272 14.89 18.57 10.19
CA PHE A 272 13.53 18.98 9.86
C PHE A 272 12.48 18.44 10.84
N LEU A 273 12.55 17.14 11.18
CA LEU A 273 11.66 16.50 12.14
C LEU A 273 11.89 17.07 13.54
N MET A 274 13.14 17.26 13.96
CA MET A 274 13.44 17.92 15.24
C MET A 274 12.94 19.37 15.26
N ARG A 275 12.96 20.08 14.12
CA ARG A 275 12.36 21.41 14.04
C ARG A 275 10.84 21.38 14.28
N ILE A 276 10.15 20.40 13.72
CA ILE A 276 8.70 20.22 13.95
C ILE A 276 8.41 19.90 15.41
N LEU A 277 9.29 19.14 16.09
CA LEU A 277 9.09 18.68 17.46
C LEU A 277 9.45 19.72 18.54
N LEU A 278 10.47 20.54 18.29
CA LEU A 278 11.06 21.40 19.33
C LEU A 278 10.64 22.87 19.24
N TYR A 279 10.15 23.35 18.10
CA TYR A 279 9.87 24.77 17.89
C TYR A 279 8.38 25.07 18.00
N GLU A 280 8.03 26.04 18.84
CA GLU A 280 6.63 26.43 19.12
C GLU A 280 5.92 27.04 17.89
N GLU A 281 6.65 27.70 17.00
CA GLU A 281 6.07 28.30 15.78
C GLU A 281 5.55 27.25 14.79
N GLY A 282 5.93 25.98 14.95
CA GLY A 282 5.56 24.89 14.05
C GLY A 282 6.10 25.06 12.62
N VAL A 283 5.67 24.18 11.71
CA VAL A 283 6.01 24.27 10.28
C VAL A 283 4.73 24.15 9.45
N PRO A 284 4.40 25.11 8.57
CA PRO A 284 3.21 25.01 7.72
C PRO A 284 3.24 23.76 6.83
N PHE A 285 2.14 23.01 6.81
CA PHE A 285 2.03 21.82 5.97
C PHE A 285 1.83 22.22 4.51
N ASN A 286 2.81 21.92 3.67
CA ASN A 286 2.78 22.22 2.23
C ASN A 286 3.46 21.10 1.43
N LEU A 287 2.67 20.33 0.67
CA LEU A 287 3.16 19.24 -0.19
C LEU A 287 4.04 19.72 -1.37
N ARG A 288 4.14 21.04 -1.61
CA ARG A 288 5.13 21.58 -2.57
C ARG A 288 6.54 21.60 -1.99
N ASN A 289 6.71 21.49 -0.68
CA ASN A 289 8.00 21.32 -0.05
C ASN A 289 8.43 19.85 -0.17
N GLU A 290 9.59 19.60 -0.76
CA GLU A 290 10.07 18.25 -1.06
C GLU A 290 10.23 17.38 0.20
N LEU A 291 10.73 17.95 1.31
CA LEU A 291 10.89 17.22 2.57
C LEU A 291 9.53 16.87 3.18
N ILE A 292 8.57 17.80 3.16
CA ILE A 292 7.21 17.56 3.68
C ILE A 292 6.53 16.49 2.83
N ASN A 293 6.62 16.59 1.50
CA ASN A 293 6.00 15.63 0.59
C ASN A 293 6.56 14.22 0.80
N GLU A 294 7.88 14.06 0.87
CA GLU A 294 8.50 12.75 1.06
C GLU A 294 8.15 12.14 2.43
N LEU A 295 8.22 12.92 3.51
CA LEU A 295 7.83 12.47 4.85
C LEU A 295 6.33 12.17 4.96
N ALA A 296 5.47 12.91 4.24
CA ALA A 296 4.04 12.61 4.16
C ALA A 296 3.78 11.31 3.36
N THR A 297 4.51 11.06 2.26
CA THR A 297 4.45 9.80 1.51
C THR A 297 4.84 8.61 2.39
N TYR A 298 5.86 8.75 3.23
CA TYR A 298 6.23 7.71 4.20
C TYR A 298 5.24 7.59 5.37
N GLY A 299 4.20 8.42 5.42
CA GLY A 299 3.21 8.43 6.49
C GLY A 299 3.76 8.95 7.82
N VAL A 300 4.92 9.60 7.82
CA VAL A 300 5.56 10.18 9.01
C VAL A 300 4.84 11.47 9.42
N LEU A 301 4.51 12.30 8.44
CA LEU A 301 3.84 13.59 8.64
C LEU A 301 2.39 13.56 8.17
N ALA A 302 1.55 14.28 8.90
CA ALA A 302 0.18 14.57 8.53
C ALA A 302 -0.11 16.07 8.68
N ARG A 303 -1.21 16.51 8.09
CA ARG A 303 -1.71 17.88 8.25
C ARG A 303 -2.48 18.00 9.57
N GLY A 304 -2.05 18.92 10.44
CA GLY A 304 -2.77 19.32 11.65
C GLY A 304 -4.04 20.10 11.34
N THR A 305 -4.94 20.21 12.32
CA THR A 305 -6.16 21.03 12.22
C THR A 305 -5.84 22.52 12.09
N ASP A 306 -4.71 22.93 12.65
CA ASP A 306 -4.07 24.24 12.52
C ASP A 306 -3.35 24.46 11.17
N ARG A 307 -3.39 23.47 10.27
CA ARG A 307 -2.67 23.44 8.98
C ARG A 307 -1.15 23.34 9.10
N MET A 308 -0.62 23.02 10.27
CA MET A 308 0.81 22.79 10.49
C MET A 308 1.17 21.31 10.30
N CYS A 309 2.45 21.01 10.15
CA CYS A 309 2.98 19.67 10.14
C CYS A 309 2.84 19.07 11.54
N LYS A 310 2.24 17.88 11.63
CA LYS A 310 2.24 17.04 12.83
C LYS A 310 2.84 15.68 12.51
N ILE A 311 3.48 15.05 13.50
CA ILE A 311 3.79 13.62 13.40
C ILE A 311 2.48 12.85 13.32
N ALA A 312 2.42 11.85 12.44
CA ALA A 312 1.17 11.17 12.10
C ALA A 312 0.49 10.49 13.30
N ASN A 313 1.28 9.97 14.25
CA ASN A 313 0.78 9.35 15.48
C ASN A 313 1.84 9.30 16.60
N PRO A 314 1.42 9.12 17.87
CA PRO A 314 2.32 8.99 19.02
C PRO A 314 3.35 7.85 18.94
N VAL A 315 3.00 6.68 18.37
CA VAL A 315 3.96 5.58 18.21
C VAL A 315 5.13 6.01 17.32
N TYR A 316 4.85 6.69 16.21
CA TYR A 316 5.88 7.22 15.32
C TYR A 316 6.71 8.31 15.98
N LEU A 317 6.07 9.19 16.76
CA LEU A 317 6.79 10.19 17.56
C LEU A 317 7.83 9.51 18.47
N HIS A 318 7.43 8.46 19.18
CA HIS A 318 8.33 7.68 20.02
C HIS A 318 9.51 7.11 19.22
N CYS A 319 9.25 6.44 18.10
CA CYS A 319 10.30 5.88 17.24
C CYS A 319 11.25 6.95 16.69
N ILE A 320 10.75 8.11 16.28
CA ILE A 320 11.55 9.24 15.77
C ILE A 320 12.45 9.79 16.88
N MET A 321 11.89 10.02 18.07
CA MET A 321 12.66 10.48 19.22
C MET A 321 13.74 9.49 19.64
N GLN A 322 13.45 8.19 19.60
CA GLN A 322 14.46 7.16 19.84
C GLN A 322 15.54 7.13 18.75
N ALA A 323 15.13 7.25 17.49
CA ALA A 323 16.03 7.16 16.33
C ALA A 323 17.02 8.32 16.24
N PHE A 324 16.59 9.52 16.66
CA PHE A 324 17.37 10.76 16.65
C PHE A 324 17.68 11.27 18.07
N LYS A 325 17.76 10.36 19.06
CA LYS A 325 18.18 10.73 20.42
C LYS A 325 19.40 11.65 20.33
N PRO A 326 19.32 12.91 20.81
CA PRO A 326 20.49 13.76 20.84
C PRO A 326 21.52 13.05 21.70
N ILE A 327 22.74 12.90 21.19
CA ILE A 327 23.89 12.51 22.01
C ILE A 327 24.09 13.67 22.98
N VAL A 328 23.43 13.65 24.13
CA VAL A 328 23.86 14.40 25.30
C VAL A 328 25.11 13.68 25.78
N GLN A 329 26.22 13.90 25.10
CA GLN A 329 27.52 13.71 25.72
C GLN A 329 27.65 14.83 26.75
N GLU A 330 27.39 14.46 28.00
CA GLU A 330 27.89 15.13 29.18
C GLU A 330 29.32 15.59 28.88
N ARG A 331 29.54 16.89 28.68
CA ARG A 331 30.87 17.45 28.89
C ARG A 331 31.09 17.34 30.40
N PRO A 332 32.07 16.58 30.90
CA PRO A 332 32.46 16.74 32.28
C PRO A 332 33.01 18.16 32.40
N SER A 333 32.28 19.01 33.13
CA SER A 333 32.81 20.25 33.69
C SER A 333 34.02 19.88 34.54
N ARG A 334 35.22 19.90 33.96
CA ARG A 334 36.44 20.06 34.74
C ARG A 334 36.71 21.54 34.87
N GLU A 335 35.89 22.18 35.69
CA GLU A 335 36.35 23.35 36.43
C GLU A 335 37.28 22.85 37.54
N ASN A 336 38.53 23.31 37.47
CA ASN A 336 39.38 23.73 38.58
C ASN A 336 39.12 23.09 39.96
N PHE A 337 40.00 22.15 40.33
CA PHE A 337 40.50 22.09 41.70
C PHE A 337 42.03 21.88 41.68
N ARG A 338 42.71 23.01 41.97
CA ARG A 338 44.09 23.20 42.43
C ARG A 338 45.25 22.95 41.47
#